data_AF-X0TXU7-F1
#
_entry.id   AF-X0TXU7-F1
#
_cell.length_a   1.000
_cell.length_b   1.000
_cell.length_c   1.000
_cell.angle_alpha   90.00
_cell.angle_beta   90.00
_cell.angle_gamma   90.00
#
_symmetry.space_group_name_H-M   'P 1'
#
loop_
_entity.id
_entity.type
_entity.pdbx_description
1 polymer ?
#
loop_
_entity_poly.entity_id
_entity_poly.type
_entity_poly.pdbx_seq_one_letter_code
_entity_poly.pdbx_strand_id
1 'polypeptide(L)'
;AQDDRFHPKELLLGVVVDGRARAYLGSLVTKAGGKVEDEFGGEKIQLVYSTEDGIFSYEIAESVDVTEAYWFAWKGFHPDTEIWNDPGGSSGGE
;
A
#
# COMPACT_ATOMS: atom_id res chain seq x y z
N ALA A 1 0.15 -23.02 -2.01
CA ALA A 1 0.20 -22.03 -0.92
C ALA A 1 -0.49 -20.79 -1.43
N GLN A 2 -1.79 -20.66 -1.16
CA GLN A 2 -2.63 -19.58 -1.67
C GLN A 2 -2.98 -18.76 -0.44
N ASP A 3 -2.23 -17.67 -0.22
CA ASP A 3 -2.59 -16.69 0.80
C ASP A 3 -3.83 -15.94 0.28
N ASP A 4 -5.01 -16.46 0.61
CA ASP A 4 -6.36 -15.94 0.30
C ASP A 4 -6.69 -14.62 1.01
N ARG A 5 -5.68 -13.83 1.42
CA ARG A 5 -5.89 -12.65 2.25
C ARG A 5 -6.29 -11.40 1.47
N PHE A 6 -6.00 -11.36 0.16
CA PHE A 6 -6.23 -10.17 -0.67
C PHE A 6 -6.85 -10.52 -2.02
N HIS A 7 -7.83 -9.71 -2.44
CA HIS A 7 -8.45 -9.88 -3.74
C HIS A 7 -7.42 -9.62 -4.85
N PRO A 8 -7.40 -10.42 -5.93
CA PRO A 8 -6.44 -10.22 -7.02
C PRO A 8 -6.63 -8.87 -7.71
N LYS A 9 -7.87 -8.37 -7.79
CA LYS A 9 -8.22 -7.05 -8.33
C LYS A 9 -8.15 -5.91 -7.30
N GLU A 10 -7.41 -6.11 -6.23
CA GLU A 10 -7.17 -5.04 -5.25
C GLU A 10 -6.26 -3.98 -5.86
N LEU A 11 -6.70 -2.72 -5.80
CA LEU A 11 -5.86 -1.58 -6.17
C LEU A 11 -4.84 -1.33 -5.07
N LEU A 12 -3.61 -1.09 -5.49
CA LEU A 12 -2.56 -0.70 -4.58
C LEU A 12 -1.72 0.43 -5.16
N LEU A 13 -1.08 1.14 -4.24
CA LEU A 13 -0.02 2.07 -4.53
C LEU A 13 1.32 1.38 -4.21
N GLY A 14 2.14 1.18 -5.23
CA GLY A 14 3.52 0.70 -5.08
C GLY A 14 4.45 1.90 -4.91
N VAL A 15 5.25 1.92 -3.85
CA VAL A 15 6.20 2.98 -3.56
C VAL A 15 7.59 2.37 -3.48
N VAL A 16 8.56 2.95 -4.18
CA VAL A 16 9.94 2.48 -4.18
C VAL A 16 10.86 3.58 -3.65
N VAL A 17 11.51 3.32 -2.52
CA VAL A 17 12.47 4.23 -1.89
C VAL A 17 13.76 3.49 -1.63
N ASP A 18 14.88 4.03 -2.13
CA ASP A 18 16.21 3.46 -1.92
C ASP A 18 16.29 1.96 -2.35
N GLY A 19 15.60 1.61 -3.44
CA GLY A 19 15.54 0.24 -3.96
C GLY A 19 14.63 -0.74 -3.21
N ARG A 20 13.96 -0.29 -2.13
CA ARG A 20 12.96 -1.10 -1.42
C ARG A 20 11.57 -0.77 -1.94
N ALA A 21 10.77 -1.79 -2.22
CA ALA A 21 9.42 -1.65 -2.72
C ALA A 21 8.39 -1.96 -1.63
N ARG A 22 7.43 -1.04 -1.43
CA ARG A 22 6.34 -1.18 -0.46
C ARG A 22 5.00 -1.02 -1.16
N ALA A 23 4.07 -1.91 -0.85
CA ALA A 23 2.74 -1.96 -1.44
C ALA A 23 1.69 -1.56 -0.41
N TYR A 24 0.87 -0.56 -0.76
CA TYR A 24 -0.20 -0.03 0.05
C TYR A 24 -1.54 -0.39 -0.58
N LEU A 25 -2.24 -1.39 -0.02
CA LEU A 25 -3.51 -1.88 -0.56
C LEU A 25 -4.68 -1.04 -0.06
N GLY A 26 -5.65 -0.76 -0.93
CA GLY A 26 -6.81 0.07 -0.60
C GLY A 26 -7.58 -0.44 0.61
N SER A 27 -7.81 -1.76 0.70
CA SER A 27 -8.46 -2.37 1.87
C SER A 27 -7.72 -2.08 3.18
N LEU A 28 -6.38 -2.04 3.19
CA LEU A 28 -5.62 -1.74 4.40
C LEU A 28 -5.72 -0.26 4.76
N VAL A 29 -5.67 0.62 3.75
CA VAL A 29 -5.85 2.07 3.91
C VAL A 29 -7.22 2.37 4.49
N THR A 30 -8.29 1.80 3.91
CA THR A 30 -9.65 1.94 4.44
C THR A 30 -9.75 1.39 5.86
N LYS A 31 -9.14 0.23 6.13
CA LYS A 31 -9.16 -0.38 7.47
C LYS A 31 -8.48 0.49 8.53
N ALA A 32 -7.43 1.23 8.16
CA ALA A 32 -6.76 2.19 9.04
C ALA A 32 -7.52 3.51 9.24
N GLY A 33 -8.63 3.73 8.50
CA GLY A 33 -9.44 4.94 8.59
C GLY A 33 -9.45 5.79 7.32
N GLY A 34 -9.01 5.25 6.18
CA GLY A 34 -9.03 5.92 4.87
C GLY A 34 -7.79 6.78 4.57
N LYS A 35 -6.89 6.94 5.54
CA LYS A 35 -5.61 7.61 5.38
C LYS A 35 -4.48 6.78 5.98
N VAL A 36 -3.31 6.89 5.37
CA VAL A 36 -2.08 6.24 5.81
C VAL A 36 -0.98 7.27 5.86
N GLU A 37 -0.31 7.30 6.99
CA GLU A 37 0.88 8.10 7.23
C GLU A 37 1.97 7.13 7.67
N ASP A 38 2.96 6.96 6.81
CA ASP A 38 4.03 6.00 6.98
C ASP A 38 5.37 6.68 6.70
N GLU A 39 6.45 6.16 7.26
CA GLU A 39 7.80 6.66 7.01
C GLU A 39 8.64 5.52 6.44
N PHE A 40 9.06 5.68 5.18
CA PHE A 40 9.75 4.62 4.46
C PHE A 40 11.05 5.15 3.86
N GLY A 41 12.17 4.54 4.25
CA GLY A 41 13.48 5.00 3.81
C GLY A 41 13.86 6.42 4.24
N GLY A 42 13.20 6.96 5.27
CA GLY A 42 13.36 8.36 5.71
C GLY A 42 12.47 9.37 4.97
N GLU A 43 11.72 8.91 3.97
CA GLU A 43 10.72 9.72 3.27
C GLU A 43 9.35 9.55 3.91
N LYS A 44 8.61 10.67 4.01
CA LYS A 44 7.23 10.65 4.50
C LYS A 44 6.31 10.21 3.37
N ILE A 45 5.60 9.12 3.60
CA ILE A 45 4.63 8.57 2.69
C ILE A 45 3.24 8.86 3.24
N GLN A 46 2.56 9.82 2.63
CA GLN A 46 1.15 10.09 2.94
C GLN A 46 0.31 9.66 1.77
N LEU A 47 -0.71 8.85 2.04
CA LEU A 47 -1.69 8.47 1.03
C LEU A 47 -3.07 8.33 1.64
N VAL A 48 -4.09 8.55 0.83
CA VAL A 48 -5.49 8.58 1.17
C VAL A 48 -6.24 7.81 0.10
N TYR A 49 -7.08 6.88 0.52
CA TYR A 49 -7.91 6.10 -0.41
C TYR A 49 -9.37 6.45 -0.20
N SER A 50 -9.98 7.03 -1.23
CA SER A 50 -11.41 7.35 -1.24
C SER A 50 -12.19 6.17 -1.76
N THR A 51 -12.90 5.45 -0.89
CA THR A 51 -13.79 4.34 -1.30
C THR A 51 -15.01 4.82 -2.09
N GLU A 52 -15.36 6.10 -1.99
CA GLU A 52 -16.47 6.71 -2.74
C GLU A 52 -16.12 6.87 -4.22
N ASP A 53 -15.00 7.51 -4.53
CA ASP A 53 -14.52 7.73 -5.90
C ASP A 53 -13.69 6.56 -6.46
N GLY A 54 -13.12 5.74 -5.58
CA GLY A 54 -12.19 4.65 -5.96
C GLY A 54 -10.83 5.16 -6.42
N ILE A 55 -10.34 6.26 -5.84
CA ILE A 55 -9.10 6.94 -6.24
C ILE A 55 -8.08 6.93 -5.08
N PHE A 56 -6.81 6.71 -5.41
CA PHE A 56 -5.69 6.93 -4.49
C PHE A 56 -5.15 8.35 -4.65
N SER A 57 -5.09 9.07 -3.54
CA SER A 57 -4.38 10.35 -3.44
C SER A 57 -3.12 10.13 -2.63
N TYR A 58 -1.97 10.59 -3.09
CA TYR A 58 -0.70 10.46 -2.39
C TYR A 58 0.05 11.79 -2.37
N GLU A 59 0.72 12.06 -1.26
CA GLU A 59 1.57 13.22 -1.03
C GLU A 59 2.94 12.69 -0.61
N ILE A 60 3.81 12.54 -1.61
CA ILE A 60 5.14 11.95 -1.50
C ILE A 60 6.10 12.85 -2.29
N ALA A 61 7.37 12.92 -1.89
CA ALA A 61 8.37 13.66 -2.64
C ALA A 61 8.49 13.17 -4.09
N GLU A 62 8.73 14.11 -5.01
CA GLU A 62 8.91 13.82 -6.44
C GLU A 62 10.12 12.91 -6.74
N SER A 63 11.07 12.81 -5.81
CA SER A 63 12.22 11.91 -5.91
C SER A 63 11.89 10.44 -5.63
N VAL A 64 10.67 10.15 -5.14
CA VAL A 64 10.22 8.79 -4.83
C VAL A 64 9.41 8.24 -5.99
N ASP A 65 9.75 7.03 -6.41
CA ASP A 65 9.00 6.32 -7.43
C ASP A 65 7.69 5.77 -6.87
N VAL A 66 6.58 6.24 -7.42
CA VAL A 66 5.22 5.82 -7.05
C VAL A 66 4.52 5.28 -8.28
N THR A 67 3.92 4.09 -8.16
CA THR A 67 3.26 3.39 -9.26
C THR A 67 1.94 2.81 -8.79
N GLU A 68 0.84 3.26 -9.38
CA GLU A 68 -0.48 2.67 -9.17
C GLU A 68 -0.65 1.42 -10.03
N ALA A 69 -0.96 0.29 -9.39
CA ALA A 69 -1.15 -0.98 -10.06
C ALA A 69 -2.13 -1.87 -9.28
N TYR A 70 -2.49 -3.00 -9.85
CA TYR A 70 -3.24 -4.03 -9.13
C TYR A 70 -2.30 -5.00 -8.42
N TRP A 71 -2.74 -5.54 -7.28
CA TRP A 71 -2.00 -6.53 -6.48
C TRP A 71 -1.46 -7.70 -7.30
N PHE A 72 -2.30 -8.30 -8.14
CA PHE A 72 -1.87 -9.44 -8.96
C PHE A 72 -0.71 -9.09 -9.92
N ALA A 73 -0.72 -7.89 -10.48
CA ALA A 73 0.28 -7.45 -11.44
C ALA A 73 1.56 -7.06 -10.70
N TRP A 74 1.44 -6.21 -9.68
CA TRP A 74 2.56 -5.75 -8.86
C TRP A 74 3.34 -6.91 -8.26
N LYS A 75 2.67 -7.93 -7.71
CA LYS A 75 3.36 -9.10 -7.15
C LYS A 75 4.14 -9.92 -8.16
N GLY A 76 3.75 -9.88 -9.44
CA GLY A 76 4.53 -10.50 -10.52
C GLY A 76 5.85 -9.77 -10.77
N PHE A 77 5.85 -8.44 -10.69
CA PHE A 77 7.04 -7.60 -10.89
C PHE A 77 7.91 -7.47 -9.63
N HIS A 78 7.28 -7.33 -8.47
CA HIS A 78 7.91 -7.11 -7.17
C HIS A 78 7.50 -8.23 -6.19
N PRO A 79 8.03 -9.46 -6.35
CA PRO A 79 7.71 -10.57 -5.45
C PRO A 79 8.14 -10.29 -4.00
N ASP A 80 9.25 -9.59 -3.81
CA ASP A 80 9.82 -9.17 -2.52
C ASP A 80 9.22 -7.86 -1.96
N THR A 81 8.13 -7.34 -2.56
CA THR A 81 7.47 -6.14 -2.06
C THR A 81 7.00 -6.34 -0.61
N GLU A 82 7.25 -5.35 0.22
CA GLU A 82 6.74 -5.33 1.59
C GLU A 82 5.31 -4.81 1.61
N ILE A 83 4.43 -5.49 2.36
CA ILE A 83 3.07 -5.01 2.54
C ILE A 83 3.06 -4.05 3.70
N TRP A 84 2.60 -2.83 3.45
CA TRP A 84 2.36 -1.90 4.53
C TRP A 84 1.29 -2.48 5.46
N ASN A 85 1.57 -2.48 6.77
CA ASN A 85 0.62 -2.88 7.78
C ASN A 85 0.55 -1.80 8.85
N ASP A 86 -0.66 -1.46 9.28
CA ASP A 86 -0.87 -0.46 10.31
C ASP A 86 -0.13 -0.84 11.60
N PRO A 87 0.85 -0.04 12.06
CA PRO A 87 1.57 -0.31 13.31
C PRO A 87 0.67 -0.14 14.55
N GLY A 88 -0.47 0.56 14.43
CA GLY A 88 -1.51 0.66 15.47
C GLY A 88 -2.58 -0.43 15.41
N GLY A 89 -2.51 -1.29 14.40
CA GLY A 89 -3.53 -2.25 14.05
C GLY A 89 -3.39 -3.50 14.89
N SER A 90 -3.98 -3.45 16.09
CA SER A 90 -4.09 -4.59 16.99
C SER A 90 -4.46 -5.85 16.21
N SER A 91 -3.56 -6.83 16.20
CA SER A 91 -3.92 -8.21 15.85
C SER A 91 -4.94 -8.71 16.85
N GLY A 92 -6.09 -9.13 16.35
CA GLY A 92 -7.15 -9.81 17.08
C GLY A 92 -8.36 -9.86 16.15
N GLY A 93 -8.61 -10.91 15.37
CA GLY A 93 -8.34 -12.31 15.63
C GLY A 93 -9.60 -12.88 16.25
N GLU A 94 -10.50 -13.38 15.39
CA GLU A 94 -11.45 -14.48 15.61
C GLU A 94 -12.01 -14.92 14.25
#